data_AF-A0A2V8MEX3-F1
#
_entry.id   AF-A0A2V8MEX3-F1
#
_cell.length_a   1.000
_cell.length_b   1.000
_cell.length_c   1.000
_cell.angle_alpha   90.00
_cell.angle_beta   90.00
_cell.angle_gamma   90.00
#
_symmetry.space_group_name_H-M   'P 1'
#
loop_
_entity.id
_entity.type
_entity.pdbx_description
1 polymer ?
#
loop_
_entity_poly.entity_id
_entity_poly.type
_entity_poly.pdbx_seq_one_letter_code
_entity_poly.pdbx_strand_id
1 'polypeptide(L)' 'MTGTVRKLTDESLQASFSPDASQIAFRKGDSFWLMGPNGDDQRRFMALENGFDIQGPKWSPDGRRLLYLKR' A
#
# COMPACT_ATOMS: atom_id res chain seq x y z
N MET A 1 -7.28 -21.96 8.77
CA MET A 1 -6.25 -20.90 8.82
C MET A 1 -6.20 -20.39 10.24
N THR A 2 -5.22 -20.82 11.03
CA THR A 2 -4.98 -20.35 12.41
C THR A 2 -3.85 -19.33 12.37
N GLY A 3 -4.19 -18.06 12.09
CA GLY A 3 -3.22 -16.96 12.11
C GLY A 3 -3.57 -15.98 13.22
N THR A 4 -2.57 -15.52 13.97
CA THR A 4 -2.74 -14.42 14.93
C THR A 4 -2.81 -13.11 14.16
N VAL A 5 -3.88 -12.34 14.38
CA VAL A 5 -4.02 -11.00 13.80
C VAL A 5 -2.98 -10.07 14.43
N ARG A 6 -2.18 -9.41 13.59
CA ARG A 6 -1.22 -8.38 14.01
C ARG A 6 -1.46 -7.09 13.25
N LYS A 7 -1.47 -5.97 13.97
CA LYS A 7 -1.51 -4.63 13.38
C LYS A 7 -0.12 -4.27 12.80
N LEU A 8 -0.08 -3.80 11.56
CA LEU A 8 1.17 -3.43 10.87
C LEU A 8 1.41 -1.91 10.84
N THR A 9 0.36 -1.09 10.80
CA THR A 9 0.47 0.38 10.81
C THR A 9 -0.82 1.03 11.30
N ASP A 10 -0.69 2.25 11.81
CA ASP A 10 -1.78 3.17 12.13
C ASP A 10 -2.28 3.93 10.90
N GLU A 11 -3.56 4.33 10.96
CA GLU A 11 -4.20 5.29 10.05
C GLU A 11 -4.01 5.01 8.56
N SER A 12 -3.92 3.71 8.22
CA SER A 12 -3.76 3.27 6.83
C SER A 12 -5.08 2.87 6.21
N LEU A 13 -5.22 3.11 4.91
CA LEU A 13 -6.36 2.70 4.11
C LEU A 13 -5.89 1.99 2.84
N GLN A 14 -6.78 1.15 2.29
CA GLN A 14 -6.69 0.58 0.94
C GLN A 14 -5.38 -0.19 0.68
N ALA A 15 -4.98 -1.04 1.62
CA ALA A 15 -3.77 -1.84 1.47
C ALA A 15 -3.91 -2.95 0.41
N SER A 16 -2.83 -3.25 -0.29
CA SER A 16 -2.71 -4.39 -1.21
C SER A 16 -1.33 -5.02 -1.11
N PHE A 17 -1.28 -6.34 -1.02
CA PHE A 17 -0.05 -7.11 -1.23
C PHE A 17 0.38 -7.08 -2.69
N SER A 18 1.70 -7.09 -2.91
CA SER A 18 2.29 -7.46 -4.19
C SER A 18 1.99 -8.93 -4.52
N PRO A 19 2.02 -9.34 -5.80
CA PRO A 19 1.70 -10.72 -6.20
C PRO A 19 2.58 -11.78 -5.56
N ASP A 20 3.83 -11.44 -5.25
CA ASP A 20 4.82 -12.29 -4.58
C ASP A 20 4.78 -12.17 -3.03
N ALA A 21 3.85 -11.38 -2.49
CA ALA A 21 3.70 -11.07 -1.07
C ALA A 21 4.94 -10.43 -0.38
N SER A 22 5.91 -9.95 -1.15
CA SER A 22 7.13 -9.32 -0.61
C SER A 22 6.92 -7.86 -0.17
N GLN A 23 5.85 -7.21 -0.64
CA GLN A 23 5.54 -5.82 -0.31
C GLN A 23 4.05 -5.61 -0.07
N ILE A 24 3.74 -4.60 0.75
CA ILE A 24 2.40 -4.07 0.95
C ILE A 24 2.41 -2.61 0.53
N ALA A 25 1.55 -2.27 -0.43
CA ALA A 25 1.25 -0.88 -0.78
C ALA A 25 0.02 -0.43 -0.02
N PHE A 26 0.05 0.78 0.55
CA PHE A 26 -1.08 1.32 1.31
C PHE A 26 -1.11 2.84 1.23
N ARG A 27 -2.26 3.43 1.52
CA ARG A 27 -2.40 4.88 1.70
C ARG A 27 -2.30 5.23 3.18
N LYS A 28 -1.59 6.30 3.51
CA LYS A 28 -1.56 6.90 4.85
C LYS A 28 -1.54 8.42 4.69
N GLY A 29 -2.58 9.09 5.21
CA GLY A 29 -2.83 10.50 4.93
C GLY A 29 -2.92 10.79 3.43
N ASP A 30 -2.18 11.81 2.99
CA ASP A 30 -2.10 12.25 1.59
C ASP A 30 -0.87 11.68 0.89
N SER A 31 -0.58 10.40 1.13
CA SER A 31 0.58 9.74 0.52
C SER A 31 0.35 8.24 0.37
N PHE A 32 0.99 7.67 -0.66
CA PHE A 32 1.16 6.23 -0.79
C PHE A 32 2.51 5.79 -0.22
N TRP A 33 2.46 4.65 0.44
CA TRP A 33 3.55 4.06 1.19
C TRP A 33 3.73 2.60 0.78
N LEU A 34 4.95 2.11 0.97
CA LEU A 34 5.34 0.71 0.87
C LEU A 34 5.89 0.25 2.21
N MET A 35 5.66 -1.02 2.54
CA MET A 35 6.30 -1.70 3.67
C MET A 35 6.50 -3.18 3.33
N GLY A 36 7.38 -3.84 4.07
CA GLY A 36 7.49 -5.30 4.04
C GLY A 36 6.24 -5.98 4.62
N PRO A 37 6.07 -7.29 4.41
CA PRO A 37 4.91 -8.04 4.91
C PRO A 37 4.84 -8.05 6.44
N ASN A 38 5.95 -7.73 7.11
CA ASN A 38 6.04 -7.63 8.55
C ASN A 38 5.75 -6.22 9.11
N GLY A 39 5.46 -5.25 8.24
CA GLY A 39 5.26 -3.84 8.62
C GLY A 39 6.56 -3.05 8.78
N ASP A 40 7.70 -3.68 8.49
CA ASP A 40 9.04 -3.12 8.43
C ASP A 40 9.27 -2.29 7.15
N ASP A 41 10.37 -1.53 7.12
CA ASP A 41 10.80 -0.74 5.97
C ASP A 41 9.72 0.18 5.38
N GLN A 42 8.91 0.80 6.25
CA GLN A 42 7.91 1.76 5.83
C GLN A 42 8.56 2.95 5.13
N ARG A 43 8.24 3.13 3.85
CA ARG A 43 8.75 4.25 3.06
C ARG A 43 7.64 4.89 2.24
N ARG A 44 7.62 6.22 2.26
CA ARG A 44 6.78 7.01 1.38
C ARG A 44 7.36 6.96 -0.02
N PHE A 45 6.56 6.58 -1.02
CA PHE A 45 7.01 6.59 -2.41
C PHE A 45 6.30 7.64 -3.27
N MET A 46 5.14 8.14 -2.84
CA MET A 46 4.41 9.17 -3.58
C MET A 46 3.57 10.02 -2.64
N ALA A 47 3.63 11.35 -2.81
CA ALA A 47 2.68 12.28 -2.22
C ALA A 47 1.47 12.43 -3.14
N LEU A 48 0.28 12.48 -2.55
CA LEU A 48 -0.98 12.74 -3.26
C LEU A 48 -1.25 14.24 -3.20
N GLU A 49 -1.46 14.86 -4.34
CA GLU A 49 -2.01 16.21 -4.44
C GLU A 49 -3.51 16.18 -4.11
N ASN A 50 -4.14 17.33 -3.82
CA ASN A 50 -5.56 17.35 -3.50
C ASN A 50 -6.40 16.78 -4.67
N GLY A 51 -7.24 15.77 -4.40
CA GLY A 51 -8.21 15.24 -5.38
C GLY A 51 -8.09 13.76 -5.77
N PHE A 52 -7.19 12.97 -5.19
CA PHE A 52 -7.09 11.53 -5.50
C PHE A 52 -8.31 10.74 -5.00
N ASP A 53 -9.14 10.31 -5.94
CA ASP A 53 -10.37 9.55 -5.69
C ASP A 53 -10.08 8.04 -5.55
N ILE A 54 -10.17 7.56 -4.30
CA ILE A 54 -10.62 6.28 -3.73
C ILE A 54 -10.19 4.91 -4.31
N GLN A 55 -9.54 4.79 -5.46
CA GLN A 55 -9.03 3.49 -5.92
C GLN A 55 -7.58 3.33 -5.46
N GLY A 56 -7.41 2.63 -4.34
CA GLY A 56 -6.10 2.37 -3.76
C GLY A 56 -5.14 1.63 -4.69
N PRO A 57 -3.85 1.57 -4.32
CA PRO A 57 -2.79 1.07 -5.20
C PRO A 57 -3.09 -0.36 -5.65
N LYS A 58 -3.03 -0.59 -6.97
CA LYS A 58 -3.12 -1.92 -7.57
C LYS A 58 -1.78 -2.33 -8.16
N TRP A 59 -1.27 -3.48 -7.74
CA TRP A 59 -0.05 -4.01 -8.29
C TRP A 59 -0.26 -4.55 -9.71
N SER A 60 0.72 -4.30 -10.57
CA SER A 60 0.83 -5.04 -11.83
C SER A 60 1.03 -6.54 -11.53
N PRO A 61 0.60 -7.44 -12.42
CA PRO A 61 0.77 -8.89 -12.22
C PRO A 61 2.23 -9.32 -12.03
N ASP A 62 3.18 -8.57 -12.58
CA ASP A 62 4.62 -8.80 -12.41
C ASP A 62 5.21 -8.19 -11.12
N GLY A 63 4.39 -7.49 -10.32
CA GLY A 63 4.78 -6.86 -9.06
C GLY A 63 5.69 -5.64 -9.20
N ARG A 64 6.00 -5.18 -10.41
CA ARG A 64 7.00 -4.11 -10.63
C ARG A 64 6.40 -2.70 -10.65
N ARG A 65 5.08 -2.58 -10.76
CA ARG A 65 4.40 -1.29 -10.93
C ARG A 65 3.16 -1.22 -10.06
N LEU A 66 2.81 0.00 -9.67
CA LEU A 66 1.58 0.33 -8.98
C LEU A 66 0.73 1.25 -9.87
N LEU A 67 -0.49 0.82 -10.16
CA LEU A 67 -1.50 1.64 -10.77
C LEU A 67 -2.23 2.42 -9.67
N TYR A 68 -2.40 3.72 -9.90
CA TYR A 68 -3.20 4.61 -9.09
C TYR A 68 -3.98 5.55 -10.01
N LEU A 69 -5.17 5.97 -9.59
CA LEU A 69 -5.95 6.96 -10.32
C LEU A 69 -5.59 8.36 -9.79
N LYS A 70 -5.09 9.22 -10.68
CA LYS A 70 -4.96 10.65 -10.45
C LYS A 70 -6.16 11.34 -11.08
N ARG A 71 -6.82 12.26 -10.36
CA ARG A 71 -7.70 13.26 -10.95
C ARG A 71 -6.97 14.58 -11.04
#